data_AF-A0A396QL93-F1
#
_entry.id   AF-A0A396QL93-F1
#
_cell.length_a   1.000
_cell.length_b   1.000
_cell.length_c   1.000
_cell.angle_alpha   90.00
_cell.angle_beta   90.00
_cell.angle_gamma   90.00
#
_symmetry.space_group_name_H-M   'P 1'
#
loop_
_entity.id
_entity.type
_entity.pdbx_description
1 polymer ?
#
loop_
_entity_poly.entity_id
_entity_poly.type
_entity_poly.pdbx_seq_one_letter_code
_entity_poly.pdbx_strand_id
1 'polypeptide(L)'
;MKVKKISAVLAVCLCSAMLLTGCSFSDFFDKVLGNVSEPETSSSSSSSKQESAEVKTVDPTLELPAFTVDLTGTTQVTAGSVCTLSAPAAVSDGGTVTYQWYKNNVNSNGGGTIIAGAEEESYDVDTSEAGTTYYYAVATNNHGDRIAKSTSAVREITVWPLGTWQQDEVGFKYVMEDGTYPADMWIDIEGFTYHMDSEGHRAVGWYQEGDYMFYFNEGGELQRNTTTPDGHTVNENGVMIS
;
A
#
# COMPACT_ATOMS: atom_id res chain seq x y z
N MET A 1 54.98 15.43 -25.08
CA MET A 1 55.05 14.05 -25.63
C MET A 1 54.39 13.13 -24.61
N LYS A 2 53.39 12.28 -24.84
CA LYS A 2 52.63 11.83 -26.01
C LYS A 2 51.20 11.52 -25.49
N VAL A 3 50.19 11.93 -26.25
CA VAL A 3 48.80 11.49 -26.12
C VAL A 3 48.69 10.03 -26.60
N LYS A 4 47.83 9.20 -26.00
CA LYS A 4 47.41 7.94 -26.64
C LYS A 4 45.89 7.79 -26.54
N LYS A 5 45.23 8.11 -27.66
CA LYS A 5 43.87 7.69 -28.02
C LYS A 5 43.91 6.22 -28.42
N ILE A 6 42.86 5.45 -28.14
CA ILE A 6 42.56 4.21 -28.87
C ILE A 6 41.08 4.23 -29.25
N SER A 7 40.84 4.13 -30.56
CA SER A 7 39.55 4.07 -31.24
C SER A 7 38.99 2.64 -31.30
N ALA A 8 37.66 2.61 -31.34
CA ALA A 8 36.69 1.68 -31.93
C ALA A 8 37.15 0.59 -32.92
N VAL A 9 36.42 -0.53 -32.91
CA VAL A 9 36.01 -1.25 -34.12
C VAL A 9 34.54 -1.67 -34.03
N LEU A 10 33.85 -1.36 -35.11
CA LEU A 10 32.46 -1.55 -35.51
C LEU A 10 32.31 -2.91 -36.21
N ALA A 11 31.17 -3.60 -36.06
CA ALA A 11 30.74 -4.66 -36.98
C ALA A 11 29.28 -4.43 -37.39
N VAL A 12 29.09 -4.29 -38.71
CA VAL A 12 27.81 -4.09 -39.42
C VAL A 12 27.63 -5.27 -40.36
N CYS A 13 26.40 -5.80 -40.46
CA CYS A 13 25.84 -6.45 -41.64
C CYS A 13 24.30 -6.55 -41.42
N LEU A 14 23.45 -5.67 -41.99
CA LEU A 14 22.86 -5.70 -43.36
C LEU A 14 22.26 -7.07 -43.68
N CYS A 15 21.02 -7.29 -44.14
CA CYS A 15 19.93 -6.54 -44.76
C CYS A 15 18.71 -7.52 -44.69
N SER A 16 17.43 -7.17 -44.60
CA SER A 16 16.62 -6.45 -45.59
C SER A 16 15.22 -6.24 -45.02
N ALA A 17 14.67 -5.06 -45.28
CA ALA A 17 13.26 -4.73 -45.10
C ALA A 17 12.42 -5.30 -46.26
N MET A 18 11.19 -5.73 -45.97
CA MET A 18 10.02 -5.46 -46.81
C MET A 18 8.78 -5.27 -45.92
N LEU A 19 8.24 -4.05 -45.94
CA LEU A 19 6.84 -3.77 -45.64
C LEU A 19 6.01 -4.17 -46.86
N LEU A 20 4.84 -4.77 -46.65
CA LEU A 20 3.53 -4.27 -47.11
C LEU A 20 2.44 -5.38 -47.04
N THR A 21 1.27 -4.95 -46.56
CA THR A 21 -0.11 -5.31 -46.99
C THR A 21 -0.63 -6.74 -46.77
N GLY A 22 -1.62 -6.83 -45.86
CA GLY A 22 -3.02 -6.96 -46.28
C GLY A 22 -3.64 -8.37 -46.33
N CYS A 23 -4.73 -8.51 -45.56
CA CYS A 23 -5.84 -9.49 -45.74
C CYS A 23 -5.46 -10.97 -45.55
N SER A 24 -6.28 -11.90 -45.08
CA SER A 24 -7.62 -11.94 -44.49
C SER A 24 -7.71 -13.34 -43.88
N PHE A 25 -8.49 -13.49 -42.81
CA PHE A 25 -8.94 -14.78 -42.30
C PHE A 25 -9.68 -15.54 -43.41
N SER A 26 -9.13 -16.65 -43.90
CA SER A 26 -9.88 -17.78 -44.49
C SER A 26 -8.88 -18.80 -45.04
N ASP A 27 -8.67 -19.89 -44.30
CA ASP A 27 -8.38 -21.25 -44.84
C ASP A 27 -8.22 -22.26 -43.69
N PHE A 28 -9.10 -22.17 -42.69
CA PHE A 28 -9.34 -23.28 -41.75
C PHE A 28 -10.66 -24.02 -42.07
N PHE A 29 -11.37 -23.61 -43.14
CA PHE A 29 -12.73 -24.09 -43.44
C PHE A 29 -12.81 -24.98 -44.67
N ASP A 30 -11.84 -25.86 -44.91
CA ASP A 30 -12.01 -26.88 -45.95
C ASP A 30 -11.38 -28.21 -45.58
N LYS A 31 -11.86 -28.83 -44.49
CA LYS A 31 -11.74 -30.29 -44.31
C LYS A 31 -12.70 -30.93 -43.31
N VAL A 32 -13.92 -30.43 -43.12
CA VAL A 32 -14.97 -31.24 -42.45
C VAL A 32 -16.35 -30.90 -43.03
N LEU A 33 -16.54 -31.19 -44.32
CA LEU A 33 -17.88 -31.36 -44.89
C LEU A 33 -18.30 -32.82 -44.74
N GLY A 34 -19.46 -33.06 -44.14
CA GLY A 34 -20.07 -34.38 -44.07
C GLY A 34 -21.40 -34.43 -43.30
N ASN A 35 -22.48 -34.01 -43.98
CA ASN A 35 -23.91 -34.33 -43.75
C ASN A 35 -24.75 -33.62 -42.66
N VAL A 36 -25.47 -32.59 -43.13
CA VAL A 36 -26.94 -32.36 -43.13
C VAL A 36 -27.81 -32.95 -42.00
N SER A 37 -28.45 -32.06 -41.22
CA SER A 37 -29.93 -31.97 -41.08
C SER A 37 -30.33 -30.71 -40.27
N GLU A 38 -31.20 -29.86 -40.83
CA GLU A 38 -32.02 -28.84 -40.12
C GLU A 38 -33.30 -29.50 -39.54
N PRO A 39 -34.15 -28.81 -38.73
CA PRO A 39 -34.01 -27.51 -38.05
C PRO A 39 -34.30 -27.59 -36.54
N GLU A 40 -33.97 -26.56 -35.76
CA GLU A 40 -34.91 -26.01 -34.76
C GLU A 40 -34.53 -24.57 -34.43
N THR A 41 -35.55 -23.72 -34.47
CA THR A 41 -35.49 -22.29 -34.20
C THR A 41 -35.47 -22.12 -32.69
N SER A 42 -34.38 -21.60 -32.12
CA SER A 42 -34.41 -21.01 -30.78
C SER A 42 -33.73 -19.65 -30.82
N SER A 43 -34.57 -18.61 -30.80
CA SER A 43 -34.18 -17.25 -30.49
C SER A 43 -33.58 -17.22 -29.09
N SER A 44 -32.27 -17.04 -28.98
CA SER A 44 -31.65 -16.53 -27.76
C SER A 44 -30.93 -15.24 -28.12
N SER A 45 -31.65 -14.14 -27.89
CA SER A 45 -31.10 -12.80 -27.85
C SER A 45 -30.04 -12.75 -26.74
N SER A 46 -28.77 -12.93 -27.09
CA SER A 46 -27.68 -12.57 -26.21
C SER A 46 -27.56 -11.05 -26.17
N SER A 47 -28.29 -10.44 -25.23
CA SER A 47 -28.04 -9.06 -24.83
C SER A 47 -26.65 -9.00 -24.22
N SER A 48 -25.67 -8.63 -25.03
CA SER A 48 -24.42 -8.08 -24.54
C SER A 48 -24.75 -6.77 -23.83
N LYS A 49 -24.81 -6.80 -22.50
CA LYS A 49 -24.79 -5.58 -21.70
C LYS A 49 -23.42 -4.95 -21.90
N GLN A 50 -23.39 -3.98 -22.81
CA GLN A 50 -22.31 -3.02 -22.94
C GLN A 50 -22.37 -2.14 -21.70
N GLU A 51 -21.49 -2.38 -20.73
CA GLU A 51 -21.33 -1.55 -19.55
C GLU A 51 -20.72 -0.21 -20.00
N SER A 52 -21.61 0.73 -20.33
CA SER A 52 -21.24 2.11 -20.58
C SER A 52 -20.90 2.74 -19.24
N ALA A 53 -19.64 3.14 -19.03
CA ALA A 53 -19.27 3.96 -17.89
C ALA A 53 -20.13 5.23 -17.90
N GLU A 54 -20.99 5.39 -16.91
CA GLU A 54 -21.87 6.54 -16.77
C GLU A 54 -21.01 7.75 -16.36
N VAL A 55 -21.04 8.82 -17.16
CA VAL A 55 -20.21 10.01 -16.94
C VAL A 55 -20.77 10.80 -15.75
N LYS A 56 -20.09 10.74 -14.60
CA LYS A 56 -20.43 11.56 -13.43
C LYS A 56 -19.82 12.96 -13.52
N THR A 57 -20.53 13.95 -13.01
CA THR A 57 -20.15 15.37 -12.99
C THR A 57 -19.68 15.80 -11.60
N VAL A 58 -18.59 16.56 -11.53
CA VAL A 58 -18.13 17.13 -10.25
C VAL A 58 -19.05 18.29 -9.87
N ASP A 59 -19.60 18.26 -8.65
CA ASP A 59 -20.48 19.30 -8.14
C ASP A 59 -19.92 19.94 -6.85
N PRO A 60 -19.58 21.23 -6.86
CA PRO A 60 -19.01 21.92 -5.70
C PRO A 60 -20.01 22.18 -4.56
N THR A 61 -21.30 21.94 -4.78
CA THR A 61 -22.36 22.09 -3.76
C THR A 61 -22.71 20.77 -3.06
N LEU A 62 -22.17 19.65 -3.54
CA LEU A 62 -22.35 18.33 -2.91
C LEU A 62 -21.45 18.22 -1.68
N GLU A 63 -21.90 17.46 -0.67
CA GLU A 63 -21.13 17.27 0.57
C GLU A 63 -19.79 16.56 0.25
N LEU A 64 -18.69 17.14 0.74
CA LEU A 64 -17.37 16.52 0.65
C LEU A 64 -17.27 15.37 1.67
N PRO A 65 -16.72 14.21 1.29
CA PRO A 65 -16.42 13.16 2.28
C PRO A 65 -15.50 13.69 3.37
N ALA A 66 -15.87 13.49 4.64
CA ALA A 66 -15.06 13.85 5.79
C ALA A 66 -14.36 12.60 6.34
N PHE A 67 -13.03 12.58 6.31
CA PHE A 67 -12.24 11.51 6.93
C PHE A 67 -12.40 11.54 8.45
N THR A 68 -12.66 10.39 9.07
CA THR A 68 -12.84 10.25 10.51
C THR A 68 -11.57 9.84 11.25
N VAL A 69 -10.55 9.41 10.50
CA VAL A 69 -9.20 9.08 10.99
C VAL A 69 -8.21 10.04 10.36
N ASP A 70 -7.34 10.62 11.18
CA ASP A 70 -6.20 11.39 10.69
C ASP A 70 -5.07 10.45 10.28
N LEU A 71 -4.68 10.54 9.01
CA LEU A 71 -3.66 9.70 8.42
C LEU A 71 -2.24 10.29 8.61
N THR A 72 -2.09 11.44 9.26
CA THR A 72 -0.77 12.03 9.53
C THR A 72 0.14 11.11 10.35
N GLY A 73 1.44 11.32 10.22
CA GLY A 73 2.47 10.64 11.00
C GLY A 73 3.25 9.61 10.20
N THR A 74 4.05 8.84 10.92
CA THR A 74 5.00 7.87 10.37
C THR A 74 4.74 6.48 10.96
N THR A 75 4.90 5.43 10.16
CA THR A 75 5.01 4.05 10.66
C THR A 75 6.36 3.47 10.25
N GLN A 76 7.02 2.82 11.20
CA GLN A 76 8.25 2.07 10.96
C GLN A 76 7.94 0.59 11.05
N VAL A 77 8.30 -0.17 10.02
CA VAL A 77 8.09 -1.63 9.98
C VAL A 77 9.32 -2.30 9.38
N THR A 78 9.59 -3.56 9.70
CA THR A 78 10.59 -4.35 8.95
C THR A 78 9.98 -5.01 7.73
N ALA A 79 10.81 -5.36 6.76
CA ALA A 79 10.38 -6.03 5.54
C ALA A 79 9.56 -7.29 5.86
N GLY A 80 8.42 -7.44 5.16
CA GLY A 80 7.48 -8.55 5.35
C GLY A 80 6.52 -8.41 6.54
N SER A 81 6.60 -7.34 7.33
CA SER A 81 5.62 -7.06 8.38
C SER A 81 4.26 -6.66 7.78
N VAL A 82 3.17 -7.05 8.43
CA VAL A 82 1.82 -6.62 8.06
C VAL A 82 1.66 -5.14 8.42
N CYS A 83 1.26 -4.31 7.45
CA CYS A 83 1.00 -2.90 7.66
C CYS A 83 -0.28 -2.50 6.90
N THR A 84 -1.32 -2.17 7.64
CA THR A 84 -2.62 -1.77 7.06
C THR A 84 -2.90 -0.30 7.39
N LEU A 85 -3.17 0.49 6.37
CA LEU A 85 -3.67 1.85 6.49
C LEU A 85 -5.18 1.84 6.51
N SER A 86 -5.79 2.78 7.25
CA SER A 86 -7.23 2.96 7.30
C SER A 86 -7.57 4.44 7.23
N ALA A 87 -8.43 4.81 6.28
CA ALA A 87 -8.86 6.18 6.04
C ALA A 87 -10.38 6.23 5.76
N PRO A 88 -11.23 5.80 6.72
CA PRO A 88 -12.68 5.87 6.57
C PRO A 88 -13.13 7.33 6.41
N ALA A 89 -14.08 7.54 5.50
CA ALA A 89 -14.72 8.82 5.26
C ALA A 89 -16.25 8.69 5.21
N ALA A 90 -16.94 9.73 5.68
CA ALA A 90 -18.40 9.74 5.79
C ALA A 90 -19.03 10.96 5.10
N VAL A 91 -20.28 10.79 4.69
CA VAL A 91 -21.20 11.84 4.22
C VAL A 91 -22.58 11.59 4.85
N SER A 92 -23.37 12.65 4.97
CA SER A 92 -24.69 12.65 5.60
C SER A 92 -25.84 12.96 4.63
N ASP A 93 -25.53 13.38 3.40
CA ASP A 93 -26.47 13.70 2.32
C ASP A 93 -27.11 12.47 1.64
N GLY A 94 -26.78 11.25 2.08
CA GLY A 94 -27.31 10.00 1.53
C GLY A 94 -26.53 9.47 0.32
N GLY A 95 -25.40 10.09 -0.03
CA GLY A 95 -24.48 9.56 -1.03
C GLY A 95 -23.70 8.33 -0.55
N THR A 96 -23.02 7.68 -1.49
CA THR A 96 -22.15 6.51 -1.22
C THR A 96 -20.69 6.90 -1.41
N VAL A 97 -19.85 6.62 -0.42
CA VAL A 97 -18.40 6.90 -0.48
C VAL A 97 -17.67 5.74 -1.17
N THR A 98 -16.80 6.07 -2.12
CA THR A 98 -15.85 5.13 -2.75
C THR A 98 -14.43 5.64 -2.59
N TYR A 99 -13.44 4.75 -2.58
CA TYR A 99 -12.05 5.10 -2.31
C TYR A 99 -11.13 4.81 -3.49
N GLN A 100 -9.97 5.47 -3.48
CA GLN A 100 -8.83 5.12 -4.30
C GLN A 100 -7.55 5.53 -3.55
N TRP A 101 -6.64 4.58 -3.37
CA TRP A 101 -5.33 4.85 -2.76
C TRP A 101 -4.27 5.26 -3.78
N TYR A 102 -3.35 6.09 -3.31
CA TYR A 102 -2.22 6.61 -4.07
C TYR A 102 -0.93 6.48 -3.25
N LYS A 103 0.19 6.28 -3.96
CA LYS A 103 1.53 6.33 -3.38
C LYS A 103 2.37 7.45 -4.00
N ASN A 104 3.30 7.98 -3.21
CA ASN A 104 4.19 9.05 -3.62
C ASN A 104 5.61 8.81 -3.08
N ASN A 105 6.60 9.39 -3.76
CA ASN A 105 8.00 9.38 -3.31
C ASN A 105 8.40 10.66 -2.56
N VAL A 106 7.44 11.58 -2.39
CA VAL A 106 7.57 12.80 -1.59
C VAL A 106 6.37 12.91 -0.65
N ASN A 107 6.56 13.57 0.49
CA ASN A 107 5.51 13.83 1.46
C ASN A 107 4.47 14.82 0.91
N SER A 108 3.55 14.32 0.07
CA SER A 108 2.53 15.10 -0.62
C SER A 108 1.34 14.22 -0.99
N ASN A 109 0.14 14.76 -0.79
CA ASN A 109 -1.13 14.18 -1.24
C ASN A 109 -1.56 14.65 -2.65
N GLY A 110 -0.64 15.29 -3.38
CA GLY A 110 -0.80 15.68 -4.77
C GLY A 110 0.27 15.06 -5.67
N GLY A 111 -0.14 14.64 -6.87
CA GLY A 111 0.77 14.10 -7.90
C GLY A 111 1.22 12.65 -7.66
N GLY A 112 0.60 11.93 -6.74
CA GLY A 112 0.90 10.51 -6.48
C GLY A 112 0.52 9.59 -7.64
N THR A 113 1.11 8.40 -7.63
CA THR A 113 0.79 7.30 -8.54
C THR A 113 -0.36 6.49 -7.98
N ILE A 114 -1.34 6.18 -8.83
CA ILE A 114 -2.49 5.33 -8.46
C ILE A 114 -2.03 3.92 -8.09
N ILE A 115 -2.62 3.36 -7.03
CA ILE A 115 -2.43 1.97 -6.66
C ILE A 115 -3.61 1.17 -7.22
N ALA A 116 -3.37 0.41 -8.29
CA ALA A 116 -4.43 -0.31 -8.99
C ALA A 116 -5.18 -1.28 -8.07
N GLY A 117 -6.51 -1.22 -8.07
CA GLY A 117 -7.38 -2.09 -7.27
C GLY A 117 -7.51 -1.75 -5.79
N ALA A 118 -6.84 -0.71 -5.31
CA ALA A 118 -6.96 -0.26 -3.92
C ALA A 118 -8.15 0.70 -3.76
N GLU A 119 -9.36 0.14 -3.72
CA GLU A 119 -10.66 0.87 -3.77
C GLU A 119 -11.46 0.80 -2.45
N GLU A 120 -10.86 0.25 -1.41
CA GLU A 120 -11.46 0.09 -0.08
C GLU A 120 -11.04 1.22 0.88
N GLU A 121 -11.75 1.35 2.02
CA GLU A 121 -11.41 2.32 3.06
C GLU A 121 -10.06 2.05 3.74
N SER A 122 -9.55 0.82 3.60
CA SER A 122 -8.25 0.38 4.08
C SER A 122 -7.35 -0.10 2.94
N TYR A 123 -6.05 -0.13 3.20
CA TYR A 123 -5.05 -0.61 2.24
C TYR A 123 -3.90 -1.31 2.95
N ASP A 124 -3.66 -2.57 2.55
CA ASP A 124 -2.48 -3.32 2.98
C ASP A 124 -1.26 -2.88 2.17
N VAL A 125 -0.28 -2.32 2.85
CA VAL A 125 0.96 -1.83 2.26
C VAL A 125 1.85 -3.00 1.89
N ASP A 126 2.41 -2.96 0.68
CA ASP A 126 3.49 -3.87 0.29
C ASP A 126 4.78 -3.48 1.03
N THR A 127 5.16 -4.31 2.00
CA THR A 127 6.37 -4.15 2.81
C THR A 127 7.50 -5.08 2.38
N SER A 128 7.46 -5.65 1.18
CA SER A 128 8.47 -6.60 0.72
C SER A 128 9.84 -5.96 0.44
N GLU A 129 9.85 -4.68 0.08
CA GLU A 129 11.07 -3.92 -0.24
C GLU A 129 11.32 -2.81 0.78
N ALA A 130 12.57 -2.67 1.22
CA ALA A 130 12.98 -1.60 2.12
C ALA A 130 12.95 -0.24 1.42
N GLY A 131 12.57 0.79 2.15
CA GLY A 131 12.50 2.17 1.67
C GLY A 131 11.36 2.96 2.30
N THR A 132 11.29 4.23 1.94
CA THR A 132 10.25 5.15 2.42
C THR A 132 9.27 5.47 1.29
N THR A 133 7.99 5.27 1.55
CA THR A 133 6.90 5.61 0.63
C THR A 133 5.80 6.36 1.37
N TYR A 134 5.17 7.31 0.68
CA TYR A 134 4.10 8.14 1.21
C TYR A 134 2.76 7.71 0.64
N TYR A 135 1.73 7.57 1.48
CA TYR A 135 0.42 7.08 1.08
C TYR A 135 -0.69 8.07 1.45
N TYR A 136 -1.69 8.18 0.58
CA TYR A 136 -2.90 8.94 0.84
C TYR A 136 -4.09 8.32 0.08
N ALA A 137 -5.29 8.58 0.58
CA ALA A 137 -6.55 8.15 -0.02
C ALA A 137 -7.32 9.34 -0.61
N VAL A 138 -8.03 9.10 -1.70
CA VAL A 138 -9.05 10.01 -2.24
C VAL A 138 -10.40 9.36 -2.02
N ALA A 139 -11.25 10.01 -1.23
CA ALA A 139 -12.64 9.61 -1.03
C ALA A 139 -13.54 10.37 -2.02
N THR A 140 -14.48 9.67 -2.64
CA THR A 140 -15.46 10.24 -3.56
C THR A 140 -16.87 10.00 -3.03
N ASN A 141 -17.61 11.07 -2.76
CA ASN A 141 -19.06 11.01 -2.52
C ASN A 141 -19.75 10.81 -3.87
N ASN A 142 -20.55 9.75 -4.01
CA ASN A 142 -21.38 9.46 -5.17
C ASN A 142 -22.85 9.68 -4.83
N HIS A 143 -23.48 10.68 -5.46
CA HIS A 143 -24.90 10.99 -5.25
C HIS A 143 -25.61 11.11 -6.61
N GLY A 144 -25.98 9.97 -7.19
CA GLY A 144 -26.45 9.87 -8.58
C GLY A 144 -25.33 10.19 -9.57
N ASP A 145 -25.61 11.09 -10.52
CA ASP A 145 -24.67 11.54 -11.55
C ASP A 145 -23.70 12.64 -11.07
N ARG A 146 -23.73 12.97 -9.78
CA ARG A 146 -22.92 14.01 -9.16
C ARG A 146 -21.90 13.39 -8.22
N ILE A 147 -20.71 13.97 -8.20
CA ILE A 147 -19.63 13.57 -7.29
C ILE A 147 -18.97 14.78 -6.60
N ALA A 148 -18.47 14.54 -5.40
CA ALA A 148 -17.57 15.42 -4.67
C ALA A 148 -16.36 14.60 -4.17
N LYS A 149 -15.17 15.19 -4.14
CA LYS A 149 -13.94 14.48 -3.76
C LYS A 149 -13.20 15.21 -2.66
N SER A 150 -12.69 14.46 -1.71
CA SER A 150 -11.75 14.94 -0.70
C SER A 150 -10.51 14.04 -0.69
N THR A 151 -9.41 14.56 -0.17
CA THR A 151 -8.12 13.86 -0.10
C THR A 151 -7.66 13.82 1.34
N SER A 152 -7.21 12.67 1.80
CA SER A 152 -6.71 12.50 3.16
C SER A 152 -5.41 13.28 3.41
N ALA A 153 -4.98 13.30 4.66
CA ALA A 153 -3.59 13.55 5.00
C ALA A 153 -2.66 12.45 4.43
N VAL A 154 -1.35 12.61 4.63
CA VAL A 154 -0.32 11.69 4.15
C VAL A 154 0.23 10.88 5.31
N ARG A 155 0.34 9.55 5.13
CA ARG A 155 1.15 8.67 5.98
C ARG A 155 2.51 8.45 5.36
N GLU A 156 3.57 8.61 6.14
CA GLU A 156 4.89 8.09 5.78
C GLU A 156 5.04 6.65 6.29
N ILE A 157 5.39 5.72 5.40
CA ILE A 157 5.75 4.35 5.77
C ILE A 157 7.21 4.13 5.41
N THR A 158 7.99 3.75 6.40
CA THR A 158 9.39 3.35 6.21
C THR A 158 9.53 1.87 6.53
N VAL A 159 9.91 1.12 5.51
CA VAL A 159 10.21 -0.31 5.58
C VAL A 159 11.71 -0.45 5.76
N TRP A 160 12.13 -1.01 6.90
CA TRP A 160 13.51 -1.31 7.21
C TRP A 160 13.89 -2.69 6.66
N PRO A 161 15.14 -2.90 6.22
CA PRO A 161 15.65 -4.24 5.94
C PRO A 161 15.52 -5.16 7.16
N LEU A 162 15.47 -6.46 6.92
CA LEU A 162 15.58 -7.43 8.00
C LEU A 162 16.95 -7.33 8.67
N GLY A 163 16.93 -7.46 9.99
CA GLY A 163 18.10 -7.45 10.86
C GLY A 163 18.09 -8.62 11.84
N THR A 164 18.96 -8.53 12.83
CA THR A 164 19.09 -9.54 13.88
C THR A 164 19.13 -8.88 15.25
N TRP A 165 18.53 -9.53 16.23
CA TRP A 165 18.64 -9.11 17.63
C TRP A 165 20.07 -9.39 18.15
N GLN A 166 20.74 -8.34 18.61
CA GLN A 166 22.07 -8.41 19.22
C GLN A 166 22.01 -7.90 20.66
N GLN A 167 22.59 -8.66 21.58
CA GLN A 167 22.61 -8.34 23.00
C GLN A 167 23.97 -7.78 23.42
N ASP A 168 23.94 -6.71 24.21
CA ASP A 168 25.10 -6.17 24.93
C ASP A 168 24.83 -6.10 26.45
N GLU A 169 25.66 -5.38 27.20
CA GLU A 169 25.53 -5.23 28.65
C GLU A 169 24.27 -4.44 29.07
N VAL A 170 23.69 -3.65 28.17
CA VAL A 170 22.54 -2.76 28.43
C VAL A 170 21.24 -3.45 28.02
N GLY A 171 21.20 -4.09 26.86
CA GLY A 171 19.99 -4.71 26.36
C GLY A 171 20.13 -5.29 24.95
N PHE A 172 19.02 -5.36 24.23
CA PHE A 172 18.97 -5.88 22.87
C PHE A 172 18.71 -4.77 21.86
N LYS A 173 19.50 -4.74 20.78
CA LYS A 173 19.26 -3.91 19.59
C LYS A 173 18.88 -4.76 18.39
N TYR A 174 18.11 -4.21 17.47
CA TYR A 174 17.82 -4.87 16.19
C TYR A 174 18.73 -4.28 15.11
N VAL A 175 19.74 -5.05 14.68
CA VAL A 175 20.85 -4.56 13.86
C VAL A 175 20.76 -5.14 12.45
N MET A 176 20.77 -4.27 11.44
CA MET A 176 20.79 -4.63 10.02
C MET A 176 22.19 -5.09 9.57
N GLU A 177 22.29 -5.68 8.38
CA GLU A 177 23.56 -6.19 7.83
C GLU A 177 24.64 -5.10 7.70
N ASP A 178 24.25 -3.86 7.41
CA ASP A 178 25.15 -2.71 7.29
C ASP A 178 25.56 -2.10 8.64
N GLY A 179 25.07 -2.67 9.75
CA GLY A 179 25.33 -2.22 11.12
C GLY A 179 24.44 -1.07 11.59
N THR A 180 23.51 -0.59 10.75
CA THR A 180 22.48 0.36 11.20
C THR A 180 21.45 -0.33 12.10
N TYR A 181 20.69 0.47 12.84
CA TYR A 181 19.64 0.00 13.75
C TYR A 181 18.59 1.10 13.97
N PRO A 182 17.34 0.74 14.30
CA PRO A 182 16.33 1.72 14.67
C PRO A 182 16.61 2.24 16.07
N ALA A 183 16.46 3.54 16.26
CA ALA A 183 16.66 4.23 17.53
C ALA A 183 15.68 5.40 17.66
N ASP A 184 15.25 5.67 18.89
CA ASP A 184 14.29 6.73 19.25
C ASP A 184 12.96 6.62 18.46
N MET A 185 12.43 5.40 18.36
CA MET A 185 11.23 5.14 17.57
C MET A 185 10.47 3.90 17.99
N TRP A 186 9.16 3.93 17.71
CA TRP A 186 8.32 2.75 17.60
C TRP A 186 8.60 2.01 16.29
N ILE A 187 8.67 0.69 16.33
CA ILE A 187 8.85 -0.16 15.14
C ILE A 187 8.14 -1.50 15.28
N ASP A 188 7.50 -1.95 14.19
CA ASP A 188 6.99 -3.31 14.09
C ASP A 188 8.03 -4.23 13.45
N ILE A 189 8.42 -5.27 14.19
CA ILE A 189 9.41 -6.27 13.79
C ILE A 189 8.72 -7.64 13.86
N GLU A 190 8.56 -8.30 12.72
CA GLU A 190 7.99 -9.65 12.63
C GLU A 190 6.59 -9.80 13.28
N GLY A 191 5.78 -8.75 13.19
CA GLY A 191 4.41 -8.72 13.73
C GLY A 191 4.30 -8.32 15.21
N PHE A 192 5.41 -8.00 15.87
CA PHE A 192 5.42 -7.46 17.22
C PHE A 192 5.87 -6.00 17.21
N THR A 193 5.23 -5.18 18.06
CA THR A 193 5.58 -3.77 18.21
C THR A 193 6.61 -3.59 19.32
N TYR A 194 7.68 -2.86 19.03
CA TYR A 194 8.75 -2.50 19.94
C TYR A 194 8.88 -0.97 20.03
N HIS A 195 9.45 -0.50 21.13
CA HIS A 195 9.98 0.85 21.22
C HIS A 195 11.49 0.78 21.43
N MET A 196 12.26 1.49 20.59
CA MET A 196 13.71 1.57 20.67
C MET A 196 14.11 2.89 21.31
N ASP A 197 14.98 2.86 22.31
CA ASP A 197 15.51 4.07 22.93
C ASP A 197 16.49 4.82 22.00
N SER A 198 17.02 5.96 22.47
CA SER A 198 17.95 6.79 21.70
C SER A 198 19.26 6.09 21.30
N GLU A 199 19.61 4.99 21.96
CA GLU A 199 20.79 4.18 21.65
C GLU A 199 20.44 2.93 20.84
N GLY A 200 19.15 2.66 20.59
CA GLY A 200 18.63 1.55 19.79
C GLY A 200 18.30 0.29 20.60
N HIS A 201 18.33 0.36 21.93
CA HIS A 201 17.94 -0.76 22.78
C HIS A 201 16.42 -0.82 22.92
N ARG A 202 15.84 -2.01 22.83
CA ARG A 202 14.39 -2.19 22.99
C ARG A 202 13.96 -1.98 24.44
N ALA A 203 12.82 -1.35 24.64
CA ALA A 203 12.18 -1.22 25.93
C ALA A 203 11.76 -2.58 26.49
N VAL A 204 11.86 -2.73 27.81
CA VAL A 204 11.33 -3.86 28.60
C VAL A 204 10.68 -3.28 29.85
N GLY A 205 9.51 -3.79 30.23
CA GLY A 205 8.71 -3.26 31.33
C GLY A 205 7.96 -1.99 30.95
N TRP A 206 7.77 -1.09 31.92
CA TRP A 206 7.02 0.14 31.72
C TRP A 206 7.82 1.19 30.97
N TYR A 207 7.23 1.72 29.91
CA TYR A 207 7.71 2.83 29.11
C TYR A 207 6.67 3.96 29.12
N GLN A 208 7.13 5.20 29.25
CA GLN A 208 6.28 6.37 29.24
C GLN A 208 6.52 7.19 27.98
N GLU A 209 5.44 7.56 27.30
CA GLU A 209 5.47 8.51 26.19
C GLU A 209 4.37 9.57 26.38
N GLY A 210 4.80 10.80 26.65
CA GLY A 210 3.88 11.86 27.07
C GLY A 210 3.09 11.47 28.31
N ASP A 211 1.76 11.51 28.21
CA ASP A 211 0.83 11.16 29.29
C ASP A 211 0.47 9.66 29.30
N TYR A 212 1.01 8.87 28.36
CA TYR A 212 0.66 7.46 28.18
C TYR A 212 1.74 6.52 28.73
N MET A 213 1.30 5.44 29.35
CA MET A 213 2.15 4.35 29.83
C MET A 213 1.90 3.09 29.02
N PHE A 214 2.98 2.44 28.59
CA PHE A 214 2.98 1.22 27.80
C PHE A 214 3.80 0.14 28.51
N TYR A 215 3.39 -1.11 28.39
CA TYR A 215 4.11 -2.22 28.99
C TYR A 215 4.66 -3.17 27.94
N PHE A 216 5.96 -3.41 27.99
CA PHE A 216 6.69 -4.36 27.15
C PHE A 216 7.06 -5.60 27.97
N ASN A 217 6.86 -6.80 27.43
CA ASN A 217 7.25 -8.03 28.11
C ASN A 217 8.79 -8.21 28.13
N GLU A 218 9.29 -9.32 28.70
CA GLU A 218 10.72 -9.63 28.76
C GLU A 218 11.38 -9.75 27.37
N GLY A 219 10.59 -10.11 26.35
CA GLY A 219 11.00 -10.11 24.94
C GLY A 219 11.05 -8.72 24.31
N GLY A 220 10.52 -7.70 24.98
CA GLY A 220 10.38 -6.32 24.49
C GLY A 220 9.15 -6.09 23.60
N GLU A 221 8.20 -7.02 23.59
CA GLU A 221 6.98 -6.92 22.78
C GLU A 221 5.90 -6.12 23.52
N LEU A 222 5.29 -5.13 22.87
CA LEU A 222 4.20 -4.33 23.45
C LEU A 222 3.00 -5.21 23.77
N GLN A 223 2.56 -5.17 25.03
CA GLN A 223 1.37 -5.86 25.49
C GLN A 223 0.10 -5.06 25.20
N ARG A 224 -0.96 -5.75 24.78
CA ARG A 224 -2.27 -5.16 24.42
C ARG A 224 -3.40 -6.05 24.95
N ASN A 225 -4.53 -5.44 25.30
CA ASN A 225 -5.74 -6.14 25.75
C ASN A 225 -5.47 -7.19 26.85
N THR A 226 -4.64 -6.85 27.84
CA THR A 226 -4.21 -7.80 28.86
C THR A 226 -3.96 -7.12 30.21
N THR A 227 -3.74 -7.94 31.23
CA THR A 227 -3.30 -7.52 32.57
C THR A 227 -1.80 -7.81 32.71
N THR A 228 -1.03 -6.80 33.11
CA THR A 228 0.41 -6.91 33.33
C THR A 228 0.72 -7.71 34.60
N PRO A 229 1.95 -8.25 34.77
CA PRO A 229 2.31 -9.06 35.94
C PRO A 229 2.15 -8.36 37.29
N ASP A 230 2.24 -7.03 37.31
CA ASP A 230 2.02 -6.17 38.48
C ASP A 230 0.55 -5.74 38.69
N GLY A 231 -0.37 -6.21 37.84
CA GLY A 231 -1.81 -6.11 38.04
C GLY A 231 -2.51 -4.94 37.34
N HIS A 232 -1.79 -4.14 36.54
CA HIS A 232 -2.39 -3.07 35.73
C HIS A 232 -3.02 -3.61 34.45
N THR A 233 -3.94 -2.86 33.86
CA THR A 233 -4.57 -3.24 32.58
C THR A 233 -4.17 -2.30 31.45
N VAL A 234 -3.90 -2.88 30.28
CA VAL A 234 -3.57 -2.15 29.05
C VAL A 234 -4.64 -2.44 27.98
N ASN A 235 -5.04 -1.40 27.24
CA ASN A 235 -6.10 -1.47 26.23
C ASN A 235 -5.59 -2.02 24.88
N GLU A 236 -6.42 -1.93 23.83
CA GLU A 236 -6.09 -2.42 22.48
C GLU A 236 -4.91 -1.71 21.83
N ASN A 237 -4.64 -0.46 22.24
CA ASN A 237 -3.49 0.32 21.79
C ASN A 237 -2.25 0.12 22.67
N GLY A 238 -2.35 -0.71 23.72
CA GLY A 238 -1.27 -0.97 24.67
C GLY A 238 -1.11 0.10 25.74
N VAL A 239 -2.03 1.05 25.82
CA VAL A 239 -2.03 2.15 26.80
C VAL A 239 -2.63 1.65 28.12
N MET A 240 -1.95 1.94 29.24
CA MET A 240 -2.45 1.67 30.59
C MET A 240 -3.74 2.43 30.88
N ILE A 241 -4.74 1.74 31.45
CA ILE A 241 -6.04 2.32 31.81
C ILE A 241 -6.41 2.15 33.29
N SER A 242 -5.65 1.36 34.06
CA SER A 242 -5.87 1.18 35.51
C SER A 242 -4.63 0.66 36.21
#